data_AF-A0A9E5TQR4-F1
#
_entry.id   AF-A0A9E5TQR4-F1
#
_cell.length_a   1.000
_cell.length_b   1.000
_cell.length_c   1.000
_cell.angle_alpha   90.00
_cell.angle_beta   90.00
_cell.angle_gamma   90.00
#
_symmetry.space_group_name_H-M   'P 1'
#
loop_
_entity.id
_entity.type
_entity.pdbx_description
1 polymer ?
#
loop_
_entity_poly.entity_id
_entity_poly.type
_entity_poly.pdbx_seq_one_letter_code
_entity_poly.pdbx_strand_id
1 'polypeptide(L)'
;MARSITVDPDGTFLVGNRRHQIPKKFSDRQIHSFRTLLEPIPDTPSGPAMSATLRKKQRDYLLRRSLAAVIPGLPLPVLQKLSMVQVRMLHEWIARHRPELVADLELQLD
;
A
#
# COMPACT_ATOMS: atom_id res chain seq x y z
N MET A 1 -14.80 -11.84 -9.45
CA MET A 1 -14.54 -12.82 -8.37
C MET A 1 -13.42 -12.29 -7.48
N ALA A 2 -13.74 -11.73 -6.32
CA ALA A 2 -12.71 -11.35 -5.35
C ALA A 2 -12.35 -12.60 -4.54
N ARG A 3 -11.29 -13.31 -4.96
CA ARG A 3 -10.59 -14.19 -4.03
C ARG A 3 -9.88 -13.27 -3.05
N SER A 4 -10.32 -13.25 -1.79
CA SER A 4 -9.60 -12.57 -0.71
C SER A 4 -8.12 -12.95 -0.76
N ILE A 5 -7.25 -11.99 -0.54
CA ILE A 5 -5.82 -12.28 -0.39
C ILE A 5 -5.61 -12.69 1.07
N THR A 6 -5.12 -13.91 1.29
CA THR A 6 -4.76 -14.36 2.63
C THR A 6 -3.28 -14.11 2.82
N VAL A 7 -2.94 -13.45 3.93
CA VAL A 7 -1.56 -13.22 4.35
C VAL A 7 -1.30 -14.11 5.56
N ASP A 8 -0.36 -15.03 5.42
CA ASP A 8 0.06 -15.92 6.48
C ASP A 8 0.74 -15.14 7.61
N PRO A 9 0.82 -15.69 8.85
CA PRO A 9 1.43 -15.00 9.98
C PRO A 9 2.90 -14.61 9.77
N ASP A 10 3.61 -15.32 8.89
CA ASP A 10 4.99 -15.02 8.52
C ASP A 10 5.11 -13.85 7.51
N GLY A 11 3.99 -13.35 6.97
CA GLY A 11 3.92 -12.31 5.95
C GLY A 11 3.96 -12.84 4.52
N THR A 12 3.85 -14.15 4.32
CA THR A 12 3.72 -14.72 2.97
C THR A 12 2.30 -14.64 2.45
N PHE A 13 2.15 -14.47 1.14
CA PHE A 13 0.85 -14.44 0.49
C PHE A 13 0.96 -14.81 -0.99
N LEU A 14 -0.18 -15.13 -1.61
CA LEU A 14 -0.26 -15.47 -3.03
C LEU A 14 -0.93 -14.36 -3.84
N VAL A 15 -0.31 -14.03 -4.97
CA VAL A 15 -0.94 -13.23 -6.03
C VAL A 15 -0.94 -14.05 -7.31
N GLY A 16 -2.13 -14.53 -7.69
CA GLY A 16 -2.23 -15.57 -8.72
C GLY A 16 -1.52 -16.84 -8.26
N ASN A 17 -0.55 -17.32 -9.05
CA ASN A 17 0.27 -18.50 -8.72
C ASN A 17 1.66 -18.15 -8.19
N ARG A 18 1.93 -16.87 -7.87
CA ARG A 18 3.22 -16.43 -7.36
C ARG A 18 3.14 -16.14 -5.86
N ARG A 19 4.12 -16.67 -5.13
CA ARG A 19 4.31 -16.40 -3.71
C ARG A 19 5.15 -15.14 -3.53
N HIS A 20 4.68 -14.25 -2.67
CA HIS A 20 5.35 -13.03 -2.25
C HIS A 20 5.53 -13.05 -0.74
N GLN A 21 6.50 -12.27 -0.25
CA GLN A 21 6.85 -12.17 1.16
C GLN A 21 6.93 -10.70 1.55
N ILE A 22 6.15 -10.30 2.55
CA ILE A 22 6.33 -9.02 3.23
C ILE A 22 7.59 -9.13 4.10
N PRO A 23 8.63 -8.30 3.90
CA PRO A 23 9.85 -8.40 4.68
C PRO A 23 9.64 -8.28 6.19
N LYS A 24 10.56 -8.88 6.96
CA LYS A 24 10.60 -8.75 8.43
C LYS A 24 11.37 -7.51 8.89
N LYS A 25 12.17 -6.92 8.00
CA LYS A 25 13.00 -5.73 8.25
C LYS A 25 12.93 -4.85 7.03
N PHE A 26 12.92 -3.54 7.26
CA PHE A 26 12.92 -2.52 6.23
C PHE A 26 14.11 -1.59 6.46
N SER A 27 14.71 -1.12 5.37
CA SER A 27 15.68 -0.03 5.45
C SER A 27 14.97 1.30 5.70
N ASP A 28 15.67 2.28 6.28
CA ASP A 28 15.13 3.62 6.52
C ASP A 28 14.60 4.25 5.24
N ARG A 29 15.27 4.02 4.10
CA ARG A 29 14.82 4.48 2.79
C ARG A 29 13.47 3.89 2.39
N GLN A 30 13.25 2.60 2.66
CA GLN A 30 11.98 1.93 2.36
C GLN A 30 10.86 2.44 3.27
N ILE A 31 11.14 2.60 4.57
CA ILE A 31 10.20 3.16 5.54
C ILE A 31 9.81 4.58 5.13
N HIS A 32 10.79 5.44 4.85
CA HIS A 32 10.56 6.81 4.40
C HIS A 32 9.76 6.85 3.10
N SER A 33 10.11 6.03 2.10
CA SER A 33 9.39 5.98 0.82
C SER A 33 7.95 5.50 0.99
N PHE A 34 7.72 4.50 1.84
CA PHE A 34 6.39 3.99 2.15
C PHE A 34 5.51 5.06 2.75
N ARG A 35 6.04 5.78 3.76
CA ARG A 35 5.31 6.83 4.47
C ARG A 35 4.99 8.02 3.60
N THR A 36 5.98 8.52 2.85
CA THR A 36 5.81 9.65 1.92
C THR A 36 4.71 9.37 0.89
N LEU A 37 4.59 8.13 0.43
CA LEU A 37 3.56 7.73 -0.52
C LEU A 37 2.16 7.62 0.10
N LEU A 38 2.05 7.54 1.43
CA LEU A 38 0.79 7.46 2.15
C LEU A 38 0.37 8.81 2.75
N GLU A 39 1.20 9.83 2.64
CA GLU A 39 0.86 11.18 3.06
C GLU A 39 -0.40 11.68 2.31
N PRO A 40 -1.27 12.45 2.99
CA PRO A 40 -2.42 13.06 2.35
C PRO A 40 -2.01 13.89 1.13
N ILE A 41 -2.77 13.77 0.05
CA ILE A 41 -2.57 14.63 -1.13
C ILE A 41 -2.90 16.06 -0.71
N PRO A 42 -1.96 17.01 -0.77
CA PRO A 42 -2.20 18.37 -0.31
C PRO A 42 -3.28 19.03 -1.16
N ASP A 43 -4.24 19.68 -0.49
CA ASP A 43 -5.20 20.54 -1.15
C ASP A 43 -4.52 21.89 -1.43
N THR A 44 -3.98 22.05 -2.64
CA THR A 44 -3.40 23.33 -3.06
C THR A 44 -4.52 24.33 -3.40
N PRO A 45 -4.69 25.44 -2.66
CA PRO A 45 -5.75 26.42 -2.91
C PRO A 45 -5.61 27.17 -4.24
N SER A 46 -4.42 27.15 -4.87
CA SER A 46 -4.13 27.87 -6.12
C SER A 46 -3.88 26.94 -7.32
N GLY A 47 -4.02 25.61 -7.14
CA GLY A 47 -3.86 24.63 -8.21
C GLY A 47 -5.18 24.29 -8.90
N PRO A 48 -5.15 23.58 -10.05
CA PRO A 48 -6.37 23.04 -10.64
C PRO A 48 -7.05 22.12 -9.62
N ALA A 49 -8.30 22.45 -9.26
CA ALA A 49 -9.08 21.66 -8.31
C ALA A 49 -9.22 20.23 -8.84
N MET A 50 -8.67 19.26 -8.10
CA MET A 50 -8.82 17.86 -8.44
C MET A 50 -10.25 17.41 -8.20
N SER A 51 -10.87 16.77 -9.21
CA SER A 51 -12.14 16.09 -9.00
C SER A 51 -12.01 14.98 -7.95
N ALA A 52 -13.06 14.72 -7.19
CA ALA A 52 -13.09 13.64 -6.20
C ALA A 52 -12.72 12.28 -6.82
N THR A 53 -13.15 12.02 -8.06
CA THR A 53 -12.81 10.81 -8.82
C THR A 53 -11.31 10.71 -9.10
N LEU A 54 -10.66 11.82 -9.50
CA LEU A 54 -9.23 11.83 -9.76
C LEU A 54 -8.43 11.67 -8.45
N ARG A 55 -8.86 12.35 -7.38
CA ARG A 55 -8.26 12.21 -6.04
C ARG A 55 -8.33 10.77 -5.55
N LYS A 56 -9.48 10.11 -5.71
CA LYS A 56 -9.65 8.69 -5.40
C LYS A 56 -8.70 7.79 -6.21
N LYS A 57 -8.64 7.99 -7.53
CA LYS A 57 -7.73 7.22 -8.40
C LYS A 57 -6.26 7.41 -8.01
N GLN A 58 -5.86 8.63 -7.65
CA GLN A 58 -4.50 8.92 -7.21
C GLN A 58 -4.20 8.26 -5.86
N ARG A 59 -5.13 8.32 -4.89
CA ARG A 59 -4.99 7.61 -3.62
C ARG A 59 -4.84 6.10 -3.82
N ASP A 60 -5.67 5.50 -4.67
CA ASP A 60 -5.60 4.08 -5.02
C ASP A 60 -4.27 3.70 -5.70
N TYR A 61 -3.73 4.59 -6.52
CA TYR A 61 -2.42 4.41 -7.15
C TYR A 61 -1.29 4.48 -6.11
N LEU A 62 -1.33 5.48 -5.22
CA LEU A 62 -0.33 5.67 -4.17
C LEU A 62 -0.30 4.52 -3.17
N LEU A 63 -1.48 4.01 -2.78
CA LEU A 63 -1.60 2.80 -1.95
C LEU A 63 -0.93 1.57 -2.57
N ARG A 64 -1.02 1.40 -3.88
CA ARG A 64 -0.30 0.31 -4.57
C ARG A 64 1.20 0.59 -4.62
N ARG A 65 1.58 1.84 -4.91
CA ARG A 65 2.99 2.21 -5.04
C ARG A 65 3.77 2.07 -3.72
N SER A 66 3.13 2.35 -2.59
CA SER A 66 3.75 2.16 -1.26
C SER A 66 4.05 0.68 -1.00
N LEU A 67 3.13 -0.25 -1.32
CA LEU A 67 3.41 -1.69 -1.24
C LEU A 67 4.58 -2.12 -2.14
N ALA A 68 4.66 -1.59 -3.36
CA ALA A 68 5.77 -1.88 -4.27
C ALA A 68 7.13 -1.38 -3.74
N ALA A 69 7.14 -0.33 -2.91
CA ALA A 69 8.37 0.18 -2.30
C ALA A 69 8.92 -0.74 -1.21
N VAL A 70 8.06 -1.52 -0.55
CA VAL A 70 8.43 -2.32 0.64
C VAL A 70 8.37 -3.83 0.42
N ILE A 71 7.71 -4.33 -0.62
CA ILE A 71 7.60 -5.77 -0.91
C ILE A 71 8.47 -6.13 -2.14
N PRO A 72 9.64 -6.76 -1.94
CA PRO A 72 10.51 -7.17 -3.04
C PRO A 72 9.80 -8.13 -4.01
N GLY A 73 10.07 -7.96 -5.30
CA GLY A 73 9.49 -8.83 -6.33
C GLY A 73 7.99 -8.66 -6.56
N LEU A 74 7.35 -7.65 -5.93
CA LEU A 74 5.96 -7.30 -6.16
C LEU A 74 5.85 -5.92 -6.88
N PRO A 75 6.08 -5.88 -8.20
CA PRO A 75 6.10 -4.62 -8.92
C PRO A 75 4.69 -4.06 -9.10
N LEU A 76 4.58 -2.75 -9.32
CA LEU A 76 3.32 -2.03 -9.48
C LEU A 76 2.34 -2.65 -10.50
N PRO A 77 2.78 -3.17 -11.68
CA PRO A 77 1.87 -3.81 -12.62
C PRO A 77 1.18 -5.07 -12.09
N VAL A 78 1.76 -5.75 -11.09
CA VAL A 78 1.11 -6.88 -10.40
C VAL A 78 0.05 -6.36 -9.44
N LEU A 79 0.38 -5.32 -8.66
CA LEU A 79 -0.55 -4.67 -7.72
C LEU A 79 -1.74 -3.99 -8.40
N GLN A 80 -1.57 -3.51 -9.63
CA GLN A 80 -2.65 -2.95 -10.44
C GLN A 80 -3.73 -3.99 -10.81
N LYS A 81 -3.38 -5.28 -10.79
CA LYS A 81 -4.34 -6.38 -11.01
C LYS A 81 -5.13 -6.74 -9.75
N LEU A 82 -4.67 -6.28 -8.57
CA LEU A 82 -5.38 -6.48 -7.31
C LEU A 82 -6.53 -5.48 -7.17
N SER A 83 -7.63 -5.98 -6.60
CA SER A 83 -8.71 -5.11 -6.15
C SER A 83 -8.22 -4.22 -5.00
N MET A 84 -8.85 -3.04 -4.82
CA MET A 84 -8.49 -2.18 -3.69
C MET A 84 -8.77 -2.83 -2.34
N VAL A 85 -9.72 -3.76 -2.27
CA VAL A 85 -9.95 -4.58 -1.06
C VAL A 85 -8.71 -5.39 -0.71
N GLN A 86 -8.12 -6.10 -1.69
CA GLN A 86 -6.90 -6.88 -1.47
C GLN A 86 -5.71 -5.98 -1.10
N VAL A 87 -5.58 -4.81 -1.75
CA VAL A 87 -4.53 -3.83 -1.43
C VAL A 87 -4.67 -3.34 0.02
N ARG A 88 -5.90 -3.02 0.45
CA ARG A 88 -6.18 -2.58 1.83
C ARG A 88 -5.87 -3.69 2.85
N MET A 89 -6.23 -4.94 2.57
CA MET A 89 -5.89 -6.08 3.44
C MET A 89 -4.37 -6.22 3.65
N LEU A 90 -3.56 -6.00 2.60
CA LEU A 90 -2.10 -6.00 2.75
C LEU A 90 -1.62 -4.86 3.64
N HIS A 91 -2.18 -3.66 3.49
CA HIS A 91 -1.87 -2.50 4.35
C HIS A 91 -2.28 -2.74 5.80
N GLU A 92 -3.47 -3.26 6.05
CA GLU A 92 -3.95 -3.60 7.39
C GLU A 92 -3.05 -4.63 8.07
N TRP A 93 -2.62 -5.65 7.31
CA TRP A 93 -1.69 -6.65 7.83
C TRP A 93 -0.35 -6.02 8.17
N ILE A 94 0.20 -5.16 7.30
CA ILE A 94 1.44 -4.41 7.55
C ILE A 94 1.29 -3.55 8.80
N ALA A 95 0.19 -2.80 8.94
CA ALA A 95 -0.04 -1.94 10.07
C ALA A 95 -0.06 -2.71 11.40
N ARG A 96 -0.61 -3.93 11.40
CA ARG A 96 -0.68 -4.79 12.59
C ARG A 96 0.65 -5.47 12.93
N HIS A 97 1.43 -5.89 11.93
CA HIS A 97 2.58 -6.78 12.14
C HIS A 97 3.94 -6.13 11.90
N ARG A 98 3.98 -4.93 11.29
CA ARG A 98 5.18 -4.14 10.98
C ARG A 98 4.95 -2.69 11.40
N PRO A 99 4.77 -2.43 12.71
CA PRO A 99 4.42 -1.11 13.22
C PRO A 99 5.44 -0.04 12.83
N GLU A 100 6.70 -0.39 12.59
CA GLU A 100 7.74 0.53 12.12
C GLU A 100 7.40 1.23 10.80
N LEU A 101 6.57 0.63 9.94
CA LEU A 101 6.14 1.26 8.69
C LEU A 101 5.06 2.33 8.91
N VAL A 102 4.29 2.23 9.99
CA VAL A 102 3.09 3.05 10.24
C VAL A 102 3.15 3.89 11.52
N ALA A 103 4.20 3.75 12.34
CA ALA A 103 4.31 4.39 13.65
C ALA A 103 4.08 5.92 13.63
N ASP A 104 4.41 6.58 12.52
CA ASP A 104 4.28 8.04 12.35
C ASP A 104 3.16 8.46 11.39
N LEU A 105 2.32 7.51 10.93
CA LEU A 105 1.21 7.78 10.03
C LEU A 105 -0.12 7.72 10.79
N GLU A 106 -0.84 8.83 10.86
CA GLU A 106 -2.28 8.83 11.18
C GLU A 106 -3.06 8.24 10.00
N LEU A 107 -3.04 6.91 9.85
CA LEU A 107 -3.76 6.22 8.78
C LEU A 107 -5.27 6.25 9.03
N GLN A 108 -5.98 7.21 8.42
CA GLN A 108 -7.43 7.10 8.23
C GLN A 108 -7.71 6.18 7.04
N LEU A 109 -7.95 4.89 7.32
CA LEU A 109 -8.45 3.92 6.34
C LEU A 109 -9.97 4.01 6.28
N ASP A 110 -10.49 5.03 5.59
CA ASP A 110 -11.93 5.16 5.27
C ASP A 110 -12.41 4.09 4.27
#